data_AF-A0A7S2LUN3-F1
#
_entry.id   AF-A0A7S2LUN3-F1
#
_cell.length_a   1.000
_cell.length_b   1.000
_cell.length_c   1.000
_cell.angle_alpha   90.00
_cell.angle_beta   90.00
_cell.angle_gamma   90.00
#
_symmetry.space_group_name_H-M   'P 1'
#
loop_
_entity.id
_entity.type
_entity.pdbx_description
1 polymer ?
#
loop_
_entity_poly.entity_id
_entity_poly.type
_entity_poly.pdbx_seq_one_letter_code
_entity_poly.pdbx_strand_id
1 'polypeptide(L)'
;GAFDAGGPAEAPRPNFTAVFPFARCFSCGDLGSWPALGLMANVRSAMQDPASVGYEAKNDLWAACKARFVNGLSTDISASDLHSAFLHKYNGHFQDTPVFIDKYQAHPDSLQQIVELSHDRSTLLAGVSSFEFQRRRGSGQLESTVGLFGLGSDVVGHVAVQGHMHQVYCLTTEAFPRNGPLVIPRRLAWPAARTSLAQIVAEAFRGQGIDHTALC
;
A
#
# COMPACT_ATOMS: atom_id res chain seq x y z
N GLY A 1 44.80 -24.45 -21.91
CA GLY A 1 43.92 -23.70 -21.01
C GLY A 1 42.50 -24.10 -21.32
N ALA A 2 41.80 -24.67 -20.34
CA ALA A 2 40.38 -24.96 -20.46
C ALA A 2 39.61 -23.64 -20.35
N PHE A 3 38.78 -23.32 -21.34
CA PHE A 3 37.83 -22.24 -21.26
C PHE A 3 36.69 -22.70 -20.36
N ASP A 4 36.55 -22.03 -19.21
CA ASP A 4 35.43 -22.16 -18.32
C ASP A 4 34.18 -21.69 -19.07
N ALA A 5 33.33 -22.64 -19.47
CA ALA A 5 32.04 -22.35 -20.10
C ALA A 5 31.07 -21.89 -19.02
N GLY A 6 31.27 -20.66 -18.53
CA GLY A 6 30.32 -19.98 -17.67
C GLY A 6 28.98 -19.87 -18.40
N GLY A 7 28.04 -20.75 -18.05
CA GLY A 7 26.66 -20.66 -18.53
C GLY A 7 26.07 -19.28 -18.20
N PRO A 8 25.06 -18.82 -18.95
CA PRO A 8 24.44 -17.53 -18.68
C PRO A 8 23.94 -17.53 -17.22
N ALA A 9 24.36 -16.51 -16.47
CA ALA A 9 23.90 -16.31 -15.11
C ALA A 9 22.37 -16.35 -15.09
N GLU A 10 21.80 -17.25 -14.27
CA GLU A 10 20.34 -17.40 -14.17
C GLU A 10 19.73 -16.05 -13.80
N ALA A 11 18.81 -15.56 -14.62
CA ALA A 11 18.15 -14.29 -14.37
C ALA A 11 17.44 -14.31 -13.01
N PRO A 12 17.41 -13.20 -12.24
CA PRO A 12 16.73 -13.15 -10.96
C PRO A 12 15.27 -13.55 -11.10
N ARG A 13 14.82 -14.49 -10.28
CA ARG A 13 13.41 -14.93 -10.29
C ARG A 13 12.53 -13.86 -9.61
N PRO A 14 11.31 -13.59 -10.12
CA PRO A 14 10.46 -12.52 -9.58
C PRO A 14 9.98 -12.81 -8.15
N ASN A 15 9.79 -11.79 -7.32
CA ASN A 15 9.08 -11.95 -6.05
C ASN A 15 7.56 -12.04 -6.28
N PHE A 16 6.86 -12.66 -5.34
CA PHE A 16 5.41 -12.82 -5.36
C PHE A 16 4.80 -12.10 -4.17
N THR A 17 3.64 -11.47 -4.38
CA THR A 17 2.84 -10.88 -3.31
C THR A 17 1.45 -11.48 -3.34
N ALA A 18 0.94 -11.95 -2.19
CA ALA A 18 -0.47 -12.30 -2.04
C ALA A 18 -1.15 -11.30 -1.11
N VAL A 19 -2.17 -10.61 -1.63
CA VAL A 19 -2.89 -9.56 -0.89
C VAL A 19 -4.15 -10.13 -0.26
N PHE A 20 -4.30 -9.92 1.05
CA PHE A 20 -5.44 -10.38 1.83
C PHE A 20 -6.29 -9.20 2.32
N PRO A 21 -7.62 -9.34 2.41
CA PRO A 21 -8.44 -8.33 3.06
C PRO A 21 -8.13 -8.26 4.55
N PHE A 22 -8.28 -7.08 5.16
CA PHE A 22 -8.25 -6.92 6.62
C PHE A 22 -9.50 -7.50 7.29
N ALA A 23 -9.71 -8.80 7.14
CA ALA A 23 -10.86 -9.55 7.62
C ALA A 23 -10.42 -10.71 8.51
N ARG A 24 -11.26 -11.08 9.47
CA ARG A 24 -11.06 -12.26 10.32
C ARG A 24 -11.45 -13.52 9.57
N CYS A 25 -10.77 -14.61 9.85
CA CYS A 25 -11.10 -15.95 9.34
C CYS A 25 -11.23 -16.90 10.53
N PHE A 26 -12.43 -17.01 11.11
CA PHE A 26 -12.61 -17.79 12.34
C PHE A 26 -12.32 -19.29 12.19
N SER A 27 -12.33 -19.82 10.96
CA SER A 27 -11.93 -21.20 10.65
C SER A 27 -10.42 -21.38 10.44
N CYS A 28 -9.62 -20.31 10.43
CA CYS A 28 -8.17 -20.34 10.19
C CYS A 28 -7.35 -20.56 11.49
N GLY A 29 -7.86 -21.38 12.42
CA GLY A 29 -7.17 -21.77 13.65
C GLY A 29 -6.86 -20.60 14.60
N ASP A 30 -5.71 -20.68 15.28
CA ASP A 30 -5.32 -19.78 16.39
C ASP A 30 -5.18 -18.31 15.98
N LEU A 31 -4.93 -18.05 14.70
CA LEU A 31 -4.83 -16.70 14.14
C LEU A 31 -6.16 -16.20 13.56
N GLY A 32 -7.22 -17.00 13.63
CA GLY A 32 -8.49 -16.70 12.98
C GLY A 32 -9.23 -15.47 13.51
N SER A 33 -9.01 -15.11 14.77
CA SER A 33 -9.56 -13.90 15.40
C SER A 33 -8.80 -12.63 15.05
N TRP A 34 -7.61 -12.76 14.45
CA TRP A 34 -6.76 -11.63 14.06
C TRP A 34 -6.99 -11.30 12.57
N PRO A 35 -7.31 -10.03 12.23
CA PRO A 35 -7.56 -9.65 10.85
C PRO A 35 -6.37 -9.97 9.94
N ALA A 36 -6.65 -10.50 8.75
CA ALA A 36 -5.70 -10.96 7.72
C ALA A 36 -4.76 -12.12 8.13
N LEU A 37 -4.34 -12.22 9.39
CA LEU A 37 -3.32 -13.19 9.83
C LEU A 37 -3.75 -14.64 9.64
N GLY A 38 -5.00 -14.98 9.97
CA GLY A 38 -5.51 -16.34 9.75
C GLY A 38 -5.45 -16.74 8.28
N LEU A 39 -5.82 -15.83 7.37
CA LEU A 39 -5.77 -16.08 5.92
C LEU A 39 -4.34 -16.28 5.43
N MET A 40 -3.41 -15.39 5.84
CA MET A 40 -1.99 -15.49 5.51
C MET A 40 -1.37 -16.81 6.00
N ALA A 41 -1.65 -17.18 7.25
CA ALA A 41 -1.13 -18.40 7.86
C ALA A 41 -1.68 -19.65 7.19
N ASN A 42 -2.95 -19.63 6.78
CA ASN A 42 -3.57 -20.73 6.06
C ASN A 42 -2.93 -20.91 4.66
N VAL A 43 -2.72 -19.82 3.91
CA VAL A 43 -1.99 -19.90 2.63
C VAL A 43 -0.56 -20.40 2.82
N ARG A 44 0.16 -19.91 3.82
CA ARG A 44 1.51 -20.41 4.16
C ARG A 44 1.51 -21.90 4.47
N SER A 45 0.52 -22.38 5.23
CA SER A 45 0.36 -23.80 5.56
C SER A 45 0.03 -24.64 4.32
N ALA A 46 -0.84 -24.15 3.43
CA ALA A 46 -1.15 -24.82 2.16
C ALA A 46 0.05 -24.82 1.19
N MET A 47 0.94 -23.83 1.24
CA MET A 47 2.20 -23.87 0.48
C MET A 47 3.20 -24.87 1.06
N GLN A 48 3.19 -25.08 2.37
CA GLN A 48 4.01 -26.08 3.05
C GLN A 48 3.48 -27.50 2.83
N ASP A 49 2.17 -27.69 2.89
CA ASP A 49 1.47 -28.95 2.63
C ASP A 49 0.30 -28.74 1.66
N PRO A 50 0.57 -28.77 0.34
CA PRO A 50 -0.46 -28.61 -0.70
C PRO A 50 -1.59 -29.64 -0.65
N ALA A 51 -1.28 -30.86 -0.21
CA ALA A 51 -2.25 -31.94 -0.17
C ALA A 51 -3.34 -31.68 0.89
N SER A 52 -3.04 -30.88 1.92
CA SER A 52 -4.00 -30.49 2.97
C SER A 52 -5.22 -29.74 2.43
N VAL A 53 -5.10 -29.13 1.24
CA VAL A 53 -6.19 -28.44 0.53
C VAL A 53 -6.57 -29.15 -0.78
N GLY A 54 -6.13 -30.41 -0.97
CA GLY A 54 -6.40 -31.19 -2.18
C GLY A 54 -5.64 -30.71 -3.42
N TYR A 55 -4.53 -29.99 -3.26
CA TYR A 55 -3.68 -29.55 -4.37
C TYR A 55 -2.43 -30.43 -4.52
N GLU A 56 -2.22 -30.98 -5.73
CA GLU A 56 -0.99 -31.70 -6.07
C GLU A 56 0.04 -30.73 -6.67
N ALA A 57 1.02 -30.34 -5.88
CA ALA A 57 2.01 -29.37 -6.29
C ALA A 57 2.99 -29.94 -7.33
N LYS A 58 3.13 -29.23 -8.46
CA LYS A 58 4.10 -29.56 -9.52
C LYS A 58 5.49 -28.96 -9.29
N ASN A 59 5.63 -28.09 -8.29
CA ASN A 59 6.86 -27.38 -7.94
C ASN A 59 6.97 -27.32 -6.41
N ASP A 60 8.17 -27.06 -5.88
CA ASP A 60 8.38 -26.83 -4.45
C ASP A 60 7.83 -25.44 -4.05
N LEU A 61 6.54 -25.42 -3.70
CA LEU A 61 5.84 -24.21 -3.26
C LEU A 61 6.41 -23.68 -1.95
N TRP A 62 6.90 -24.55 -1.07
CA TRP A 62 7.42 -24.15 0.22
C TRP A 62 8.75 -23.41 0.09
N ALA A 63 9.64 -23.90 -0.77
CA ALA A 63 10.86 -23.19 -1.12
C ALA A 63 10.55 -21.82 -1.73
N ALA A 64 9.58 -21.74 -2.66
CA ALA A 64 9.17 -20.47 -3.24
C ALA A 64 8.57 -19.52 -2.18
N CYS A 65 7.73 -20.04 -1.28
CA CYS A 65 7.12 -19.28 -0.18
C CYS A 65 8.17 -18.63 0.71
N LYS A 66 9.16 -19.40 1.16
CA LYS A 66 10.24 -18.89 2.02
C LYS A 66 11.15 -17.90 1.33
N ALA A 67 11.45 -18.11 0.05
CA ALA A 67 12.49 -17.36 -0.64
C ALA A 67 11.98 -16.08 -1.32
N ARG A 68 10.71 -16.03 -1.73
CA ARG A 68 10.23 -15.06 -2.72
C ARG A 68 8.87 -14.44 -2.40
N PHE A 69 8.25 -14.83 -1.29
CA PHE A 69 6.90 -14.40 -0.97
C PHE A 69 6.90 -13.21 -0.02
N VAL A 70 6.07 -12.23 -0.33
CA VAL A 70 5.76 -11.07 0.50
C VAL A 70 4.27 -11.13 0.81
N ASN A 71 3.89 -11.00 2.07
CA ASN A 71 2.47 -10.92 2.41
C ASN A 71 1.95 -9.52 2.07
N GLY A 72 0.73 -9.45 1.58
CA GLY A 72 0.03 -8.21 1.28
C GLY A 72 -1.23 -8.10 2.13
N LEU A 73 -1.61 -6.89 2.50
CA LEU A 73 -2.96 -6.64 3.03
C LEU A 73 -3.59 -5.36 2.48
N SER A 74 -4.91 -5.35 2.44
CA SER A 74 -5.71 -4.16 2.10
C SER A 74 -6.52 -3.74 3.32
N THR A 75 -6.37 -2.49 3.75
CA THR A 75 -6.99 -1.99 4.98
C THR A 75 -7.35 -0.51 4.92
N ASP A 76 -8.37 -0.14 5.67
CA ASP A 76 -8.84 1.22 5.90
C ASP A 76 -8.57 1.71 7.33
N ILE A 77 -7.91 0.91 8.17
CA ILE A 77 -7.62 1.30 9.56
C ILE A 77 -6.46 2.31 9.63
N SER A 78 -6.45 3.08 10.73
CA SER A 78 -5.40 4.05 11.00
C SER A 78 -4.02 3.38 11.21
N ALA A 79 -2.94 4.14 11.00
CA ALA A 79 -1.58 3.66 11.25
C ALA A 79 -1.37 3.24 12.73
N SER A 80 -1.94 3.99 13.67
CA SER A 80 -1.88 3.67 15.10
C SER A 80 -2.58 2.34 15.44
N ASP A 81 -3.75 2.10 14.85
CA ASP A 81 -4.49 0.87 15.08
C ASP A 81 -3.82 -0.32 14.40
N LEU A 82 -3.22 -0.11 13.22
CA LEU A 82 -2.53 -1.16 12.47
C LEU A 82 -1.44 -1.84 13.30
N HIS A 83 -0.68 -1.08 14.08
CA HIS A 83 0.39 -1.64 14.88
C HIS A 83 -0.13 -2.67 15.89
N SER A 84 -1.15 -2.30 16.67
CA SER A 84 -1.70 -3.16 17.73
C SER A 84 -2.62 -4.27 17.19
N ALA A 85 -3.41 -3.97 16.17
CA ALA A 85 -4.37 -4.91 15.61
C ALA A 85 -3.74 -5.96 14.68
N PHE A 86 -2.55 -5.67 14.13
CA PHE A 86 -1.92 -6.53 13.12
C PHE A 86 -0.40 -6.66 13.28
N LEU A 87 0.39 -5.59 13.16
CA LEU A 87 1.85 -5.69 13.00
C LEU A 87 2.51 -6.40 14.18
N HIS A 88 2.09 -6.11 15.42
CA HIS A 88 2.66 -6.76 16.60
C HIS A 88 2.56 -8.29 16.53
N LYS A 89 1.38 -8.81 16.17
CA LYS A 89 1.15 -10.25 16.06
C LYS A 89 1.79 -10.83 14.79
N TYR A 90 1.79 -10.05 13.70
CA TYR A 90 2.45 -10.42 12.44
C TYR A 90 3.95 -10.65 12.64
N ASN A 91 4.66 -9.69 13.25
CA ASN A 91 6.10 -9.75 13.46
C ASN A 91 6.51 -11.00 14.24
N GLY A 92 5.76 -11.36 15.28
CA GLY A 92 6.03 -12.55 16.09
C GLY A 92 5.79 -13.89 15.35
N HIS A 93 4.91 -13.91 14.34
CA HIS A 93 4.52 -15.16 13.65
C HIS A 93 5.22 -15.36 12.30
N PHE A 94 5.43 -14.28 11.54
CA PHE A 94 5.97 -14.33 10.18
C PHE A 94 7.46 -14.00 10.11
N GLN A 95 8.06 -13.48 11.19
CA GLN A 95 9.50 -13.30 11.46
C GLN A 95 10.31 -12.64 10.34
N ASP A 96 10.62 -13.35 9.25
CA ASP A 96 11.46 -12.87 8.16
C ASP A 96 10.66 -12.60 6.87
N THR A 97 9.34 -12.79 6.89
CA THR A 97 8.48 -12.51 5.74
C THR A 97 7.96 -11.08 5.80
N PRO A 98 8.39 -10.17 4.90
CA PRO A 98 7.90 -8.80 4.89
C PRO A 98 6.39 -8.75 4.60
N VAL A 99 5.76 -7.66 5.05
CA VAL A 99 4.37 -7.35 4.71
C VAL A 99 4.27 -6.00 4.02
N PHE A 100 3.43 -5.92 3.00
CA PHE A 100 3.12 -4.73 2.25
C PHE A 100 1.64 -4.39 2.38
N ILE A 101 1.29 -3.11 2.50
CA ILE A 101 -0.11 -2.69 2.44
C ILE A 101 -0.41 -2.26 1.01
N ASP A 102 -1.15 -3.07 0.27
CA ASP A 102 -1.46 -2.82 -1.15
C ASP A 102 -2.47 -1.68 -1.34
N LYS A 103 -3.45 -1.64 -0.44
CA LYS A 103 -4.46 -0.59 -0.41
C LYS A 103 -4.51 -0.02 0.99
N TYR A 104 -3.85 1.11 1.16
CA TYR A 104 -3.96 1.96 2.35
C TYR A 104 -4.89 3.12 2.05
N GLN A 105 -5.98 3.23 2.80
CA GLN A 105 -6.83 4.41 2.73
C GLN A 105 -6.18 5.54 3.51
N ALA A 106 -5.30 6.26 2.83
CA ALA A 106 -4.52 7.33 3.41
C ALA A 106 -5.42 8.49 3.89
N HIS A 107 -5.53 8.65 5.21
CA HIS A 107 -5.80 9.95 5.79
C HIS A 107 -4.48 10.70 5.86
N PRO A 108 -4.41 11.99 5.49
CA PRO A 108 -3.09 12.62 5.45
C PRO A 108 -2.46 12.77 6.85
N ASP A 109 -3.26 12.73 7.94
CA ASP A 109 -2.76 12.63 9.33
C ASP A 109 -2.07 11.28 9.63
N SER A 110 -2.40 10.23 8.88
CA SER A 110 -1.89 8.88 9.07
C SER A 110 -0.78 8.49 8.10
N LEU A 111 -0.54 9.28 7.05
CA LEU A 111 0.53 9.04 6.06
C LEU A 111 1.92 9.14 6.67
N GLN A 112 2.18 10.18 7.45
CA GLN A 112 3.48 10.31 8.11
C GLN A 112 3.71 9.14 9.06
N GLN A 113 2.71 8.79 9.87
CA GLN A 113 2.79 7.69 10.82
C GLN A 113 3.03 6.34 10.13
N ILE A 114 2.36 6.06 9.00
CA ILE A 114 2.55 4.79 8.31
C ILE A 114 3.91 4.70 7.61
N VAL A 115 4.44 5.83 7.11
CA VAL A 115 5.82 5.92 6.60
C VAL A 115 6.83 5.73 7.73
N GLU A 116 6.62 6.35 8.89
CA GLU A 116 7.47 6.14 10.07
C GLU A 116 7.45 4.66 10.50
N LEU A 117 6.27 4.03 10.54
CA LEU A 117 6.14 2.60 10.83
C LEU A 117 6.90 1.72 9.83
N SER A 118 6.90 2.05 8.54
CA SER A 118 7.64 1.27 7.53
C SER A 118 9.16 1.44 7.62
N HIS A 119 9.64 2.48 8.32
CA HIS A 119 11.07 2.68 8.59
C HIS A 119 11.50 2.08 9.94
N ASP A 120 10.53 1.74 10.81
CA ASP A 120 10.81 1.09 12.07
C ASP A 120 11.24 -0.37 11.85
N ARG A 121 12.50 -0.65 12.19
CA ARG A 121 13.12 -1.99 12.10
C ARG A 121 12.51 -3.02 13.05
N SER A 122 11.71 -2.58 14.02
CA SER A 122 10.93 -3.48 14.88
C SER A 122 9.73 -4.09 14.15
N THR A 123 9.39 -3.56 12.95
CA THR A 123 8.29 -4.03 12.13
C THR A 123 8.77 -4.70 10.84
N LEU A 124 7.94 -5.63 10.33
CA LEU A 124 8.13 -6.23 9.01
C LEU A 124 7.40 -5.48 7.91
N LEU A 125 6.90 -4.27 8.18
CA LEU A 125 6.20 -3.45 7.21
C LEU A 125 7.20 -2.91 6.18
N ALA A 126 7.19 -3.46 4.97
CA ALA A 126 8.08 -3.05 3.89
C ALA A 126 7.68 -1.72 3.24
N GLY A 127 6.40 -1.35 3.35
CA GLY A 127 5.86 -0.13 2.77
C GLY A 127 4.36 -0.22 2.53
N VAL A 128 3.82 0.83 1.92
CA VAL A 128 2.39 0.96 1.63
C VAL A 128 2.16 1.55 0.25
N SER A 129 1.02 1.18 -0.34
CA SER A 129 0.45 1.79 -1.53
C SER A 129 -0.85 2.50 -1.14
N SER A 130 -0.94 3.80 -1.46
CA SER A 130 -2.16 4.57 -1.27
C SER A 130 -3.21 4.10 -2.29
N PHE A 131 -4.45 3.94 -1.86
CA PHE A 131 -5.54 3.50 -2.75
C PHE A 131 -5.67 4.37 -4.00
N GLU A 132 -5.57 5.69 -3.84
CA GLU A 132 -5.58 6.64 -4.95
C GLU A 132 -4.53 7.72 -4.73
N PHE A 133 -3.77 8.03 -5.78
CA PHE A 133 -2.84 9.15 -5.79
C PHE A 133 -3.60 10.47 -5.98
N GLN A 134 -4.50 10.51 -6.96
CA GLN A 134 -5.35 11.65 -7.28
C GLN A 134 -6.82 11.31 -7.01
N ARG A 135 -7.54 12.22 -6.37
CA ARG A 135 -9.00 12.12 -6.17
C ARG A 135 -9.73 12.15 -7.51
N ARG A 136 -10.72 11.27 -7.67
CA ARG A 136 -11.58 11.27 -8.87
C ARG A 136 -12.51 12.48 -8.90
N ARG A 137 -12.74 13.01 -10.11
CA ARG A 137 -13.68 14.11 -10.39
C ARG A 137 -14.96 13.53 -11.01
N GLY A 138 -16.06 13.46 -10.24
CA GLY A 138 -17.39 12.95 -10.66
C GLY A 138 -17.83 11.70 -9.89
N SER A 139 -19.10 11.36 -9.69
CA SER A 139 -20.40 11.92 -10.12
C SER A 139 -21.47 11.74 -9.02
N GLY A 140 -21.14 12.08 -7.76
CA GLY A 140 -22.06 11.94 -6.63
C GLY A 140 -21.42 12.34 -5.30
N GLN A 141 -22.26 12.65 -4.30
CA GLN A 141 -21.87 13.21 -3.00
C GLN A 141 -21.00 12.28 -2.12
N LEU A 142 -20.85 11.02 -2.51
CA LEU A 142 -20.26 9.94 -1.70
C LEU A 142 -18.95 9.34 -2.24
N GLU A 143 -18.55 9.59 -3.50
CA GLU A 143 -17.36 8.91 -4.09
C GLU A 143 -16.10 9.80 -4.20
N SER A 144 -16.12 11.04 -3.72
CA SER A 144 -15.09 12.05 -4.03
C SER A 144 -14.05 12.36 -2.93
N THR A 145 -13.91 11.52 -1.89
CA THR A 145 -13.05 11.85 -0.74
C THR A 145 -11.74 11.06 -0.67
N VAL A 146 -11.55 10.02 -1.49
CA VAL A 146 -10.38 9.15 -1.36
C VAL A 146 -9.33 9.55 -2.40
N GLY A 147 -8.10 9.78 -1.96
CA GLY A 147 -6.98 10.21 -2.80
C GLY A 147 -6.10 11.26 -2.12
N LEU A 148 -4.79 11.16 -2.32
CA LEU A 148 -3.79 12.05 -1.71
C LEU A 148 -3.95 13.49 -2.20
N PHE A 149 -4.03 13.68 -3.52
CA PHE A 149 -4.05 14.98 -4.15
C PHE A 149 -5.39 15.28 -4.84
N GLY A 150 -5.82 16.53 -4.76
CA GLY A 150 -6.89 17.07 -5.61
C GLY A 150 -6.34 17.52 -6.97
N LEU A 151 -7.25 17.84 -7.90
CA LEU A 151 -6.90 18.58 -9.12
C LEU A 151 -6.93 20.09 -8.82
N GLY A 152 -5.96 20.84 -9.33
CA GLY A 152 -5.93 22.31 -9.27
C GLY A 152 -6.77 22.96 -10.36
N SER A 153 -6.68 24.29 -10.47
CA SER A 153 -7.28 25.07 -11.55
C SER A 153 -6.45 25.10 -12.83
N ASP A 154 -5.15 24.85 -12.72
CA ASP A 154 -4.20 25.15 -13.78
C ASP A 154 -4.07 23.97 -14.74
N VAL A 155 -4.39 24.21 -16.02
CA VAL A 155 -4.25 23.21 -17.09
C VAL A 155 -2.81 23.22 -17.58
N VAL A 156 -2.12 22.10 -17.43
CA VAL A 156 -0.71 21.92 -17.84
C VAL A 156 -0.58 21.19 -19.18
N GLY A 157 -1.65 20.59 -19.68
CA GLY A 157 -1.62 19.88 -20.95
C GLY A 157 -2.93 19.22 -21.33
N HIS A 158 -2.87 18.39 -22.37
CA HIS A 158 -3.99 17.62 -22.84
C HIS A 158 -3.54 16.20 -23.20
N VAL A 159 -4.38 15.20 -22.94
CA VAL A 159 -4.13 13.79 -23.27
C VAL A 159 -5.34 13.20 -24.00
N ALA A 160 -5.09 12.42 -25.04
CA ALA A 160 -6.13 11.67 -25.74
C ALA A 160 -6.36 10.33 -25.03
N VAL A 161 -7.56 10.10 -24.49
CA VAL A 161 -7.97 8.82 -23.90
C VAL A 161 -9.19 8.33 -24.68
N GLN A 162 -9.09 7.13 -25.27
CA GLN A 162 -10.17 6.55 -26.09
C GLN A 162 -10.70 7.53 -27.17
N GLY A 163 -9.79 8.29 -27.79
CA GLY A 163 -10.11 9.26 -28.84
C GLY A 163 -10.69 10.60 -28.36
N HIS A 164 -10.89 10.78 -27.04
CA HIS A 164 -11.39 12.03 -26.47
C HIS A 164 -10.22 12.81 -25.84
N MET A 165 -10.18 14.13 -26.09
CA MET A 165 -9.18 15.00 -25.47
C MET A 165 -9.60 15.38 -24.06
N HIS A 166 -8.74 15.11 -23.09
CA HIS A 166 -8.93 15.46 -21.69
C HIS A 166 -7.87 16.49 -21.26
N GLN A 167 -8.28 17.46 -20.45
CA GLN A 167 -7.36 18.40 -19.82
C GLN A 167 -6.59 17.71 -18.69
N VAL A 168 -5.28 17.94 -18.65
CA VAL A 168 -4.40 17.56 -17.55
C VAL A 168 -4.21 18.79 -16.67
N TYR A 169 -4.45 18.65 -15.37
CA TYR A 169 -4.32 19.76 -14.42
C TYR A 169 -3.15 19.50 -13.46
N CYS A 170 -2.57 20.58 -12.93
CA CYS A 170 -1.74 20.54 -11.74
C CYS A 170 -2.44 19.82 -10.59
N LEU A 171 -1.69 19.15 -9.71
CA LEU A 171 -2.20 18.57 -8.49
C LEU A 171 -2.14 19.57 -7.32
N THR A 172 -3.10 19.49 -6.40
CA THR A 172 -3.14 20.32 -5.19
C THR A 172 -3.25 19.46 -3.94
N THR A 173 -2.67 19.93 -2.85
CA THR A 173 -2.83 19.35 -1.51
C THR A 173 -4.16 19.73 -0.86
N GLU A 174 -4.85 20.75 -1.38
CA GLU A 174 -6.14 21.18 -0.83
C GLU A 174 -7.27 20.29 -1.33
N ALA A 175 -8.16 19.89 -0.41
CA ALA A 175 -9.45 19.39 -0.81
C ALA A 175 -10.16 20.51 -1.58
N PHE A 176 -10.61 20.24 -2.81
CA PHE A 176 -11.42 21.18 -3.58
C PHE A 176 -12.44 21.86 -2.65
N PRO A 177 -12.46 23.20 -2.54
CA PRO A 177 -13.57 23.85 -1.88
C PRO A 177 -14.82 23.45 -2.68
N ARG A 178 -15.72 22.70 -2.04
CA ARG A 178 -17.09 22.55 -2.57
C ARG A 178 -17.58 23.99 -2.78
N ASN A 179 -18.24 24.28 -3.89
CA ASN A 179 -18.82 25.59 -4.15
C ASN A 179 -19.98 25.89 -3.15
N GLY A 180 -19.60 26.20 -1.91
CA GLY A 180 -20.42 26.45 -0.74
C GLY A 180 -19.50 26.48 0.49
N PRO A 181 -19.76 27.30 1.53
CA PRO A 181 -18.88 27.41 2.68
C PRO A 181 -18.76 26.04 3.35
N LEU A 182 -17.65 25.36 3.07
CA LEU A 182 -17.29 24.13 3.74
C LEU A 182 -16.88 24.55 5.15
N VAL A 183 -17.81 24.49 6.09
CA VAL A 183 -17.48 24.47 7.50
C VAL A 183 -16.77 23.15 7.73
N ILE A 184 -15.46 23.12 7.47
CA ILE A 184 -14.59 22.13 8.09
C ILE A 184 -14.81 22.34 9.58
N PRO A 185 -15.39 21.37 10.31
CA PRO A 185 -15.48 21.51 11.76
C PRO A 185 -14.08 21.86 12.23
N ARG A 186 -13.90 22.92 13.01
CA ARG A 186 -12.57 23.42 13.45
C ARG A 186 -11.69 22.35 14.13
N ARG A 187 -12.25 21.16 14.43
CA ARG A 187 -11.57 19.96 14.92
C ARG A 187 -10.95 19.05 13.83
N LEU A 188 -11.19 19.34 12.55
CA LEU A 188 -10.59 18.71 11.35
C LEU A 188 -9.75 19.71 10.56
N ALA A 189 -9.59 20.94 11.05
CA ALA A 189 -8.56 21.84 10.55
C ALA A 189 -7.22 21.23 10.95
N TRP A 190 -6.39 20.94 9.95
CA TRP A 190 -5.01 20.51 10.13
C TRP A 190 -4.37 21.41 11.18
N PRO A 191 -3.92 20.91 12.36
CA PRO A 191 -2.94 21.66 13.11
C PRO A 191 -1.78 21.81 12.14
N ALA A 192 -1.35 23.03 11.82
CA ALA A 192 -0.29 23.31 10.86
C ALA A 192 0.89 22.34 11.10
N ALA A 193 0.86 21.21 10.39
CA ALA A 193 1.89 20.20 10.49
C ALA A 193 3.09 20.90 9.87
N ARG A 194 4.23 20.84 10.54
CA ARG A 194 5.46 21.50 10.09
C ARG A 194 5.92 21.02 8.70
N THR A 195 5.27 19.99 8.16
CA THR A 195 5.57 19.31 6.91
C THR A 195 4.31 19.20 6.05
N SER A 196 4.36 19.64 4.79
CA SER A 196 3.24 19.55 3.84
C SER A 196 3.05 18.11 3.33
N LEU A 197 1.86 17.76 2.85
CA LEU A 197 1.61 16.45 2.22
C LEU A 197 2.58 16.15 1.06
N ALA A 198 2.88 17.17 0.24
CA ALA A 198 3.86 17.06 -0.82
C ALA A 198 5.27 16.71 -0.27
N GLN A 199 5.66 17.28 0.87
CA GLN A 199 6.92 16.95 1.52
C GLN A 199 6.91 15.53 2.10
N ILE A 200 5.82 15.07 2.72
CA ILE A 200 5.71 13.68 3.19
C ILE A 200 5.87 12.69 2.03
N VAL A 201 5.22 12.96 0.90
CA VAL A 201 5.38 12.14 -0.31
C VAL A 201 6.81 12.24 -0.82
N ALA A 202 7.37 13.44 -0.97
CA ALA A 202 8.76 13.62 -1.39
C ALA A 202 9.74 12.82 -0.51
N GLU A 203 9.60 12.89 0.82
CA GLU A 203 10.40 12.15 1.79
C GLU A 203 10.23 10.63 1.65
N ALA A 204 9.01 10.14 1.41
CA ALA A 204 8.76 8.73 1.14
C ALA A 204 9.51 8.24 -0.12
N PHE A 205 9.68 9.12 -1.11
CA PHE A 205 10.51 8.89 -2.30
C PHE A 205 11.98 9.31 -2.12
N ARG A 206 12.42 9.57 -0.88
CA ARG A 206 13.79 10.03 -0.54
C ARG A 206 14.23 11.28 -1.30
N GLY A 207 13.28 12.17 -1.60
CA GLY A 207 13.50 13.38 -2.39
C GLY A 207 13.78 13.14 -3.87
N GLN A 208 13.61 11.91 -4.37
CA GLN A 208 13.83 11.61 -5.79
C GLN A 208 12.62 12.01 -6.63
N GLY A 209 12.66 13.22 -7.18
CA GLY A 209 11.81 13.61 -8.31
C GLY A 209 10.36 13.95 -7.98
N ILE A 210 10.01 14.12 -6.70
CA ILE A 210 8.71 14.69 -6.30
C ILE A 210 8.96 15.95 -5.46
N ASP A 211 8.76 17.11 -6.06
CA ASP A 211 8.61 18.40 -5.36
C ASP A 211 7.29 19.06 -5.78
N HIS A 212 6.97 20.26 -5.28
CA HIS A 212 5.74 20.96 -5.69
C HIS A 212 5.72 21.20 -7.20
N THR A 213 6.89 21.41 -7.81
CA THR A 213 7.05 21.50 -9.26
C THR A 213 6.73 20.17 -9.93
N ALA A 214 7.09 19.02 -9.39
CA ALA A 214 6.74 17.71 -9.97
C ALA A 214 5.22 17.38 -9.87
N LEU A 215 4.48 18.10 -9.04
CA LEU A 215 3.01 18.06 -8.99
C LEU A 215 2.35 18.99 -10.04
N CYS A 216 3.17 19.73 -10.80
CA CYS A 216 2.88 20.60 -11.94
C CYS A 216 4.00 20.45 -13.02
#